data_AF-A0A640SJE3-F1
#
_entry.id   AF-A0A640SJE3-F1
#
_cell.length_a   1.000
_cell.length_b   1.000
_cell.length_c   1.000
_cell.angle_alpha   90.00
_cell.angle_beta   90.00
_cell.angle_gamma   90.00
#
_symmetry.space_group_name_H-M   'P 1'
#
loop_
_entity.id
_entity.type
_entity.pdbx_description
1 polymer ?
#
loop_
_entity_poly.entity_id
_entity_poly.type
_entity_poly.pdbx_seq_one_letter_code
_entity_poly.pdbx_strand_id
1 'polypeptide(L)' 'MRDFIPGWDRAYPVPAPRPDPRFSEQVTHDVAAVLAAHGFPPVINDFDWGDLDQALGAFLYEERK' A
#
# COMPACT_ATOMS: atom_id res chain seq x y z
N MET A 1 -21.71 -2.03 -7.48
CA MET A 1 -21.42 -3.43 -7.10
C MET A 1 -20.56 -4.02 -8.20
N ARG A 2 -19.28 -4.28 -7.95
CA ARG A 2 -18.40 -4.96 -8.91
C ARG A 2 -18.56 -6.45 -8.66
N ASP A 3 -19.05 -7.17 -9.66
CA ASP A 3 -19.13 -8.63 -9.65
C ASP A 3 -17.71 -9.20 -9.60
N PHE A 4 -17.31 -9.73 -8.44
CA PHE A 4 -16.12 -10.55 -8.32
C PHE A 4 -16.40 -11.86 -9.05
N ILE A 5 -15.62 -12.17 -10.09
CA ILE A 5 -15.70 -13.49 -10.74
C ILE A 5 -15.34 -14.54 -9.68
N PRO A 6 -16.24 -15.47 -9.33
CA PRO A 6 -15.98 -16.47 -8.31
C PRO A 6 -14.76 -17.33 -8.71
N GLY A 7 -13.76 -17.42 -7.84
CA GLY A 7 -12.55 -18.21 -8.07
C GLY A 7 -11.33 -17.41 -8.58
N TRP A 8 -11.45 -16.09 -8.71
CA TRP A 8 -10.31 -15.21 -9.03
C TRP A 8 -9.75 -14.48 -7.80
N ASP A 9 -9.89 -15.08 -6.61
CA ASP A 9 -8.97 -14.72 -5.54
C ASP A 9 -7.57 -15.04 -6.05
N ARG A 10 -6.64 -14.08 -5.94
CA ARG A 10 -5.22 -14.30 -6.23
C ARG A 10 -4.65 -15.25 -5.17
N ALA A 11 -5.05 -16.52 -5.25
CA ALA A 11 -4.65 -17.60 -4.38
C ALA A 11 -3.34 -18.17 -4.92
N TYR A 12 -2.27 -17.40 -4.75
CA TYR A 12 -0.93 -17.96 -4.94
C TYR A 12 -0.72 -19.08 -3.90
N PRO A 13 -0.05 -20.19 -4.24
CA PRO A 13 0.17 -21.33 -3.34
C PRO A 13 1.26 -21.01 -2.28
N VAL A 14 1.34 -19.76 -1.85
CA VAL A 14 2.26 -19.26 -0.84
C VAL A 14 1.44 -18.79 0.36
N PRO A 15 1.89 -19.08 1.60
CA PRO A 15 1.26 -18.51 2.78
C PRO A 15 1.20 -16.99 2.66
N ALA A 16 0.00 -16.43 2.80
CA ALA A 16 -0.13 -14.99 2.89
C ALA A 16 0.61 -14.51 4.16
N PRO A 17 1.51 -13.52 4.06
CA PRO A 17 2.10 -12.94 5.25
C PRO A 17 0.99 -12.39 6.15
N ARG A 18 1.14 -12.56 7.47
CA ARG A 18 0.23 -11.96 8.43
C ARG A 18 0.25 -10.43 8.23
N PRO A 19 -0.90 -9.73 8.32
CA PRO A 19 -0.92 -8.27 8.25
C PRO A 19 0.10 -7.67 9.24
N ASP A 20 0.99 -6.82 8.75
CA ASP A 20 1.99 -6.17 9.59
C ASP A 20 1.34 -4.98 10.30
N PRO A 21 1.27 -4.96 11.64
CA PRO A 21 0.62 -3.88 12.37
C PRO A 21 1.32 -2.52 12.23
N ARG A 22 2.59 -2.49 11.76
CA ARG A 22 3.31 -1.25 11.49
C ARG A 22 2.79 -0.52 10.25
N PHE A 23 2.09 -1.25 9.37
CA PHE A 23 1.68 -0.75 8.08
C PHE A 23 0.19 -1.03 7.86
N SER A 24 -0.63 -0.04 8.21
CA SER A 24 -2.09 -0.08 8.05
C SER A 24 -2.54 0.88 6.95
N GLU A 25 -3.67 0.57 6.32
CA GLU A 25 -4.29 1.41 5.29
C GLU A 25 -4.48 2.86 5.77
N GLN A 26 -4.89 3.04 7.04
CA GLN A 26 -5.02 4.37 7.65
C GLN A 26 -3.70 5.12 7.68
N VAL A 27 -2.60 4.46 8.05
CA VAL A 27 -1.26 5.09 8.06
C VAL A 27 -0.85 5.49 6.65
N THR A 28 -1.09 4.63 5.65
CA THR A 28 -0.79 4.95 4.25
C THR A 28 -1.58 6.17 3.76
N HIS A 29 -2.86 6.27 4.14
CA HIS A 29 -3.69 7.45 3.83
C HIS A 29 -3.20 8.72 4.53
N ASP A 30 -2.83 8.64 5.81
CA ASP A 30 -2.32 9.79 6.56
C ASP A 30 -1.00 10.29 5.96
N VAL A 31 -0.11 9.37 5.56
CA VAL A 31 1.14 9.73 4.86
C VAL A 31 0.86 10.40 3.51
N ALA A 32 -0.08 9.87 2.72
CA ALA A 32 -0.45 10.48 1.45
C ALA A 32 -0.91 11.93 1.63
N ALA A 33 -1.72 12.19 2.66
CA ALA A 33 -2.20 13.54 3.00
C ALA A 33 -1.05 14.47 3.41
N VAL A 34 -0.11 13.98 4.23
CA VAL A 34 1.07 14.75 4.66
C VAL A 34 1.95 15.10 3.45
N LEU A 35 2.25 14.13 2.58
CA LEU A 35 3.07 14.37 1.38
C LEU A 35 2.45 15.43 0.47
N ALA A 36 1.14 15.33 0.21
CA ALA A 36 0.42 16.34 -0.58
C ALA A 36 0.47 17.73 0.06
N ALA A 37 0.30 17.82 1.39
CA ALA A 37 0.41 19.07 2.13
C ALA A 37 1.81 19.70 2.06
N HIS A 38 2.85 18.88 1.84
CA HIS A 38 4.23 19.31 1.64
C HIS A 38 4.62 19.57 0.17
N GLY A 39 3.66 19.55 -0.75
CA GLY A 39 3.87 19.90 -2.16
C GLY A 39 4.32 18.73 -3.04
N PHE A 40 4.27 17.49 -2.54
CA PHE A 40 4.39 16.32 -3.40
C PHE A 40 3.10 16.07 -4.19
N PRO A 41 3.17 15.35 -5.33
CA PRO A 41 1.96 14.99 -6.07
C PRO A 41 0.94 14.23 -5.20
N PRO A 42 -0.36 14.55 -5.31
CA PRO A 42 -1.39 13.81 -4.61
C PRO A 42 -1.58 12.41 -5.20
N VAL A 43 -1.99 11.46 -4.36
CA VAL A 43 -2.33 10.09 -4.75
C VAL A 43 -3.75 10.07 -5.29
N ILE A 44 -3.92 9.97 -6.60
CA ILE A 44 -5.22 10.17 -7.28
C ILE A 44 -5.78 8.89 -7.92
N ASN A 45 -4.95 7.87 -8.11
CA ASN A 45 -5.34 6.63 -8.76
C ASN A 45 -4.69 5.39 -8.10
N ASP A 46 -5.16 4.20 -8.49
CA ASP A 46 -4.71 2.94 -7.89
C ASP A 46 -3.20 2.66 -8.10
N PHE A 47 -2.60 3.19 -9.17
CA PHE A 47 -1.15 3.07 -9.40
C PHE A 47 -0.36 3.94 -8.43
N ASP A 48 -0.81 5.17 -8.18
CA ASP A 48 -0.16 6.07 -7.21
C ASP A 48 -0.18 5.44 -5.80
N TRP A 49 -1.29 4.77 -5.45
CA TRP A 49 -1.39 4.03 -4.18
C TRP A 49 -0.39 2.88 -4.13
N GLY A 50 -0.25 2.12 -5.21
CA GLY A 50 0.74 1.05 -5.32
C GLY A 50 2.18 1.55 -5.19
N ASP A 51 2.50 2.69 -5.83
CA ASP A 51 3.82 3.30 -5.76
C ASP A 51 4.14 3.81 -4.35
N LEU A 52 3.17 4.45 -3.69
CA LEU A 52 3.32 4.90 -2.30
C LEU A 52 3.51 3.73 -1.33
N ASP A 53 2.71 2.66 -1.48
CA ASP A 53 2.79 1.45 -0.67
C ASP A 53 4.17 0.79 -0.77
N GLN A 54 4.69 0.64 -1.99
CA GLN A 54 6.04 0.11 -2.23
C GLN A 54 7.14 1.01 -1.65
N ALA A 55 7.05 2.32 -1.84
CA ALA A 55 8.05 3.26 -1.33
C ALA A 55 8.11 3.25 0.21
N LEU A 56 6.95 3.19 0.86
CA LEU A 56 6.87 3.09 2.31
C LEU A 56 7.36 1.74 2.83
N GLY A 57 7.03 0.65 2.14
CA GLY A 57 7.60 -0.66 2.42
C GLY A 57 9.13 -0.62 2.36
N ALA A 58 9.70 -0.08 1.29
CA ALA A 58 11.16 0.09 1.18
C ALA A 58 11.72 0.94 2.34
N PHE A 59 11.11 2.08 2.66
CA PHE A 59 11.55 2.94 3.76
C PHE A 59 11.53 2.24 5.14
N LEU A 60 10.51 1.42 5.42
CA LEU A 60 10.34 0.75 6.70
C LEU A 60 11.18 -0.52 6.85
N TYR A 61 11.46 -1.21 5.74
CA TYR A 61 12.08 -2.53 5.73
C TYR A 61 13.48 -2.59 5.12
N GLU A 62 13.96 -1.53 4.46
CA GLU A 62 15.40 -1.41 4.20
C GLU A 62 16.11 -1.25 5.54
N GLU A 63 16.97 -2.23 5.88
CA GLU A 63 17.91 -2.09 6.99
C GLU A 63 18.70 -0.80 6.75
N ARG A 64 18.58 0.16 7.68
CA ARG A 64 19.42 1.34 7.69
C ARG A 64 20.88 0.88 7.70
N LYS A 65 21.53 0.95 6.55
CA LYS A 65 22.95 0.65 6.38
C LYS A 65 23.81 1.66 7.14
#